data_AF-A0A6A7LK05-F1
#
_entry.id   AF-A0A6A7LK05-F1
#
_cell.length_a   1.000
_cell.length_b   1.000
_cell.length_c   1.000
_cell.angle_alpha   90.00
_cell.angle_beta   90.00
_cell.angle_gamma   90.00
#
_symmetry.space_group_name_H-M   'P 1'
#
loop_
_entity.id
_entity.type
_entity.pdbx_description
1 polymer ?
#
loop_
_entity_poly.entity_id
_entity_poly.type
_entity_poly.pdbx_seq_one_letter_code
_entity_poly.pdbx_strand_id
1 'polypeptide(L)' 'MAPGIIDSDISNEILEDNEKKEQVEHEIPLQRIGRAQEIAKVALFLASEVSSYVTGTMIYSDGGLSLRDSR' A
#
# COMPACT_ATOMS: atom_id res chain seq x y z
N MET A 1 -7.96 -2.59 -6.97
CA MET A 1 -7.19 -1.92 -5.89
C MET A 1 -5.71 -2.19 -6.10
N ALA A 2 -4.85 -1.22 -5.81
CA ALA A 2 -3.40 -1.29 -6.01
C ALA A 2 -2.69 -0.99 -4.68
N PRO A 3 -2.34 -2.02 -3.88
CA PRO A 3 -1.52 -1.85 -2.69
C PRO A 3 -0.09 -1.43 -3.04
N GLY A 4 0.55 -0.68 -2.14
CA GLY A 4 2.00 -0.46 -2.18
C GLY A 4 2.77 -1.62 -1.53
N ILE A 5 3.88 -1.31 -0.87
CA ILE A 5 4.61 -2.30 -0.06
C ILE A 5 3.87 -2.47 1.27
N ILE A 6 3.46 -3.71 1.55
CA ILE A 6 2.63 -4.08 2.70
C ILE A 6 3.32 -5.15 3.50
N ASP A 7 3.36 -4.96 4.82
CA ASP A 7 3.83 -5.92 5.81
C ASP A 7 3.02 -7.22 5.71
N SER A 8 3.64 -8.21 5.08
CA SER A 8 3.11 -9.52 4.73
C SER A 8 4.26 -10.46 4.39
N ASP A 9 3.98 -11.76 4.28
CA ASP A 9 4.97 -12.80 3.96
C ASP A 9 5.79 -12.50 2.68
N ILE A 10 5.19 -11.79 1.71
CA ILE A 10 5.85 -11.38 0.46
C ILE A 10 6.97 -10.36 0.70
N SER A 11 6.84 -9.53 1.74
CA SER A 11 7.78 -8.46 2.07
C SER A 11 8.83 -8.84 3.11
N ASN A 12 8.84 -10.07 3.62
CA ASN A 12 9.72 -10.49 4.71
C ASN A 12 11.21 -10.24 4.41
N GLU A 13 11.66 -10.47 3.18
CA GLU A 13 13.06 -10.22 2.79
C GLU A 13 13.45 -8.73 2.93
N ILE A 14 12.51 -7.82 2.73
CA ILE A 14 12.71 -6.37 2.92
C ILE A 14 12.66 -6.04 4.42
N LEU A 15 11.73 -6.65 5.16
CA LEU A 15 11.48 -6.34 6.56
C LEU A 15 12.55 -6.84 7.52
N GLU A 16 13.18 -7.97 7.21
CA GLU A 16 14.24 -8.60 8.02
C GLU A 16 15.59 -7.89 7.88
N ASP A 17 15.74 -7.06 6.84
CA ASP A 17 16.93 -6.25 6.58
C ASP A 17 16.63 -4.78 6.92
N ASN A 18 17.21 -4.29 8.01
CA ASN A 18 16.95 -2.92 8.48
C ASN A 18 17.36 -1.85 7.46
N GLU A 19 18.45 -2.06 6.70
CA GLU A 19 18.91 -1.08 5.71
C GLU A 19 17.95 -1.03 4.52
N LYS A 20 17.53 -2.19 4.00
CA LYS A 20 16.52 -2.27 2.93
C LYS A 20 15.18 -1.70 3.37
N LYS A 21 14.76 -2.00 4.61
CA LYS A 21 13.53 -1.47 5.18
C LYS A 21 13.56 0.05 5.27
N GLU A 22 14.61 0.63 5.83
CA GLU A 22 14.76 2.08 5.95
C GLU A 22 14.78 2.75 4.57
N GLN A 23 15.49 2.16 3.61
CA GLN A 23 15.50 2.64 2.23
C GLN A 23 14.09 2.66 1.63
N VAL A 24 13.34 1.55 1.74
CA VAL A 24 11.97 1.42 1.24
C VAL A 24 11.03 2.41 1.93
N GLU A 25 11.10 2.54 3.24
CA GLU A 25 10.28 3.49 3.99
C GLU A 25 10.58 4.93 3.53
N HIS A 26 11.84 5.27 3.27
CA HIS A 26 12.21 6.56 2.72
C HIS A 26 11.61 6.83 1.33
N GLU A 27 11.45 5.79 0.51
CA GLU A 27 10.82 5.91 -0.81
C GLU A 27 9.31 6.17 -0.75
N ILE A 28 8.65 5.71 0.31
CA ILE A 28 7.20 5.87 0.50
C ILE A 28 6.94 7.27 1.07
N PRO A 29 6.12 8.13 0.45
CA PRO A 29 5.84 9.48 0.99
C PRO A 29 5.30 9.51 2.42
N LEU A 30 4.53 8.51 2.86
CA LEU A 30 4.10 8.35 4.25
C LEU A 30 5.19 7.83 5.21
N GLN A 31 6.40 7.57 4.71
CA GLN A 31 7.60 7.14 5.44
C GLN A 31 7.38 5.87 6.27
N ARG A 32 6.59 4.93 5.75
CA ARG A 32 6.31 3.65 6.40
C ARG A 32 5.76 2.62 5.42
N ILE A 33 6.04 1.35 5.71
CA ILE A 33 5.36 0.22 5.08
C ILE A 33 3.89 0.16 5.56
N GLY A 34 2.98 -0.17 4.65
CA GLY A 34 1.56 -0.31 4.97
C GLY A 34 1.27 -1.61 5.73
N ARG A 35 0.17 -1.67 6.48
CA ARG A 35 -0.25 -2.89 7.18
C ARG A 35 -1.36 -3.62 6.43
N ALA A 36 -1.42 -4.94 6.55
CA ALA A 36 -2.48 -5.76 5.95
C ALA A 36 -3.89 -5.27 6.31
N GLN A 37 -4.10 -4.76 7.53
CA GLN A 37 -5.41 -4.25 7.97
C GLN A 37 -5.84 -2.97 7.22
N GLU A 38 -4.91 -2.18 6.71
CA GLU A 38 -5.23 -0.99 5.91
C GLU A 38 -5.79 -1.41 4.54
N ILE A 39 -5.20 -2.45 3.93
CA ILE A 39 -5.69 -3.05 2.69
C ILE A 39 -7.04 -3.74 2.90
N ALA A 40 -7.21 -4.45 4.01
CA ALA A 40 -8.48 -5.10 4.35
C ALA A 40 -9.63 -4.08 4.49
N LYS A 41 -9.37 -2.88 5.04
CA LYS A 41 -10.37 -1.81 5.15
C LYS A 41 -10.78 -1.26 3.78
N VAL A 42 -9.84 -1.11 2.85
CA VAL A 42 -10.14 -0.67 1.48
C VAL A 42 -10.91 -1.74 0.72
N ALA A 43 -10.54 -3.02 0.89
CA ALA A 43 -11.28 -4.14 0.33
C ALA A 43 -12.72 -4.19 0.89
N LEU A 44 -12.88 -4.00 2.20
CA LEU A 44 -14.20 -3.94 2.84
C LEU A 44 -15.04 -2.79 2.31
N PHE A 45 -14.46 -1.59 2.14
CA PHE A 45 -15.15 -0.46 1.51
C PHE A 45 -15.66 -0.85 0.12
N LEU A 46 -14.78 -1.37 -0.74
CA LEU A 46 -15.09 -1.76 -2.12
C LEU A 46 -16.12 -2.90 -2.23
N ALA A 47 -16.20 -3.77 -1.23
CA ALA A 47 -17.16 -4.87 -1.15
C ALA A 47 -18.49 -4.46 -0.50
N SER A 48 -18.61 -3.24 0.01
CA SER A 48 -19.78 -2.76 0.75
C SER A 48 -20.69 -1.88 -0.10
N GLU A 49 -21.93 -1.69 0.36
CA GLU A 49 -22.90 -0.75 -0.23
C GLU A 49 -22.41 0.72 -0.23
N VAL A 50 -21.42 1.05 0.61
CA VAL A 50 -20.84 2.39 0.70
C VAL A 50 -20.19 2.79 -0.63
N SER A 51 -19.71 1.82 -1.41
CA SER A 51 -19.10 2.05 -2.73
C SER A 51 -20.04 1.70 -3.90
N SER A 52 -21.36 1.73 -3.71
CA SER A 52 -22.37 1.28 -4.70
C SER A 52 -22.30 1.95 -6.08
N TYR A 53 -21.66 3.12 -6.21
CA TYR A 53 -21.45 3.82 -7.47
C TYR A 53 -19.97 3.90 -7.91
N VAL A 54 -19.10 3.14 -7.26
CA VAL A 54 -17.67 3.04 -7.60
C VAL A 54 -17.47 1.80 -8.48
N THR A 55 -17.18 2.00 -9.76
CA THR A 55 -16.87 0.92 -10.70
C THR A 55 -15.82 1.34 -11.72
N GLY A 56 -15.08 0.37 -12.27
CA GLY A 56 -14.09 0.60 -13.33
C GLY A 56 -12.86 1.41 -12.93
N THR A 57 -12.63 1.65 -11.63
CA THR A 57 -11.54 2.49 -11.14
C THR A 57 -10.48 1.72 -10.35
N MET A 58 -9.24 2.23 -10.38
CA MET A 58 -8.14 1.74 -9.57
C MET A 58 -7.96 2.64 -8.34
N ILE A 59 -8.13 2.07 -7.15
CA ILE A 59 -7.83 2.76 -5.88
C ILE A 59 -6.42 2.35 -5.42
N TYR A 60 -5.53 3.34 -5.32
CA TYR A 60 -4.19 3.18 -4.76
C TYR A 60 -4.23 3.21 -3.23
N SER A 61 -3.50 2.29 -2.61
CA SER A 61 -3.37 2.16 -1.15
C SER A 61 -1.91 1.86 -0.83
N ASP A 62 -1.07 2.85 -1.10
CA ASP A 62 0.38 2.66 -1.29
C ASP A 62 1.23 3.71 -0.56
N GLY A 63 0.62 4.51 0.31
CA GLY A 63 1.31 5.58 1.02
C GLY A 63 1.87 6.68 0.12
N GLY A 64 1.36 6.80 -1.11
CA GLY A 64 1.80 7.78 -2.11
C GLY A 64 2.90 7.27 -3.04
N LEU A 65 3.26 5.99 -2.96
CA LEU A 65 4.35 5.43 -3.76
C LEU A 65 4.14 5.61 -5.28
N SER A 66 2.90 5.48 -5.77
CA SER A 66 2.54 5.71 -7.18
C SER A 66 2.69 7.16 -7.66
N LEU A 67 2.82 8.13 -6.74
CA LEU A 67 3.00 9.55 -7.07
C LEU A 67 4.47 9.93 -7.29
N ARG A 68 5.41 9.01 -7.03
CA ARG A 68 6.83 9.27 -7.27
C ARG A 68 7.06 9.36 -8.78
N ASP A 69 7.45 10.54 -9.26
CA ASP A 69 7.87 10.71 -10.65
C ASP A 69 9.12 9.83 -10.88
N SER A 70 9.16 9.12 -11.99
CA SER A 70 10.30 8.26 -12.35
C SER A 70 11.43 9.06 -13.00
N ARG A 71 11.53 10.36 -12.68
CA ARG A 71 12.45 11.33 -13.29
C ARG A 71 13.37 11.94 -12.26
#